data_AF-A0A939KK33-F1
#
_entry.id   AF-A0A939KK33-F1
#
_cell.length_a   1.000
_cell.length_b   1.000
_cell.length_c   1.000
_cell.angle_alpha   90.00
_cell.angle_beta   90.00
_cell.angle_gamma   90.00
#
_symmetry.space_group_name_H-M   'P 1'
#
loop_
_entity.id
_entity.type
_entity.pdbx_description
1 polymer ?
#
loop_
_entity_poly.entity_id
_entity_poly.type
_entity_poly.pdbx_seq_one_letter_code
_entity_poly.pdbx_strand_id
1 'polypeptide(L)'
;MLKSNTKKIIPLLFIALGALFALVGFFQLGFWVDGPGPGFFPSIMAIVMILAGIASFVLSLKEEGEAKYFKDEFMVILGGVGLFAGTFIIGLVPTIIVYLLIWLRVFEKISWKMTAVIMGIALFITIGVFGMWLGIQFPLGLLEYVVG
;
A
#
# COMPACT_ATOMS: atom_id res chain seq x y z
N MET A 1 9.78 -5.75 28.39
CA MET A 1 8.74 -4.72 28.55
C MET A 1 8.24 -4.14 27.22
N LEU A 2 9.09 -3.71 26.27
CA LEU A 2 8.62 -3.18 24.97
C LEU A 2 7.81 -4.19 24.12
N LYS A 3 8.22 -5.47 24.05
CA LYS A 3 7.60 -6.52 23.22
C LYS A 3 6.13 -6.85 23.54
N SER A 4 5.67 -6.59 24.77
CA SER A 4 4.27 -6.84 25.16
C SER A 4 3.36 -5.68 24.77
N ASN A 5 3.88 -4.44 24.82
CA ASN A 5 3.11 -3.23 24.49
C ASN A 5 2.95 -3.02 22.98
N THR A 6 3.82 -3.59 22.14
CA THR A 6 3.73 -3.44 20.68
C THR A 6 2.43 -4.00 20.10
N LYS A 7 1.86 -5.06 20.70
CA LYS A 7 0.54 -5.61 20.31
C LYS A 7 -0.59 -4.59 20.43
N LYS A 8 -0.44 -3.60 21.32
CA LYS A 8 -1.42 -2.52 21.53
C LYS A 8 -1.05 -1.26 20.77
N ILE A 9 0.24 -0.92 20.76
CA ILE A 9 0.76 0.30 20.12
C ILE A 9 0.60 0.24 18.60
N ILE A 10 0.97 -0.88 17.96
CA ILE A 10 0.93 -0.98 16.48
C ILE A 10 -0.50 -0.80 15.96
N PRO A 11 -1.53 -1.50 16.48
CA PRO A 11 -2.90 -1.29 16.02
C PRO A 11 -3.40 0.14 16.26
N LEU A 12 -3.05 0.77 17.40
CA LEU A 12 -3.41 2.17 17.66
C LEU A 12 -2.75 3.13 16.66
N LEU A 13 -1.50 2.88 16.27
CA LEU A 13 -0.84 3.65 15.21
C LEU A 13 -1.54 3.49 13.87
N PHE A 14 -1.97 2.27 13.51
CA PHE A 14 -2.74 2.02 12.29
C PHE A 14 -4.10 2.73 12.30
N ILE A 15 -4.80 2.75 13.43
CA ILE A 15 -6.04 3.51 13.60
C ILE A 15 -5.78 5.01 13.40
N ALA A 16 -4.75 5.56 14.04
CA ALA A 16 -4.41 6.98 13.95
C ALA A 16 -4.01 7.38 12.51
N LEU A 17 -3.15 6.60 11.86
CA LEU A 17 -2.77 6.81 10.46
C LEU A 17 -3.97 6.64 9.52
N GLY A 18 -4.87 5.72 9.81
CA GLY A 18 -6.08 5.49 9.03
C GLY A 18 -7.02 6.68 9.14
N ALA A 19 -7.21 7.22 10.35
CA ALA A 19 -7.97 8.46 10.53
C ALA A 19 -7.35 9.62 9.75
N LEU A 20 -6.02 9.78 9.82
CA LEU A 20 -5.31 10.81 9.04
C LEU A 20 -5.55 10.65 7.54
N PHE A 21 -5.40 9.44 6.99
CA PHE A 21 -5.59 9.19 5.55
C PHE A 21 -7.04 9.29 5.13
N ALA A 22 -8.00 8.95 5.99
CA ALA A 22 -9.41 9.20 5.72
C ALA A 22 -9.67 10.70 5.61
N LEU A 23 -9.14 11.51 6.53
CA LEU A 23 -9.28 12.97 6.48
C LEU A 23 -8.70 13.53 5.18
N VAL A 24 -7.48 13.13 4.80
CA VAL A 24 -6.85 13.57 3.54
C VAL A 24 -7.65 13.09 2.33
N GLY A 25 -8.07 11.83 2.30
CA GLY A 25 -8.81 11.25 1.19
C GLY A 25 -10.17 11.91 0.95
N PHE A 26 -10.96 12.09 2.02
CA PHE A 26 -12.30 12.67 1.92
C PHE A 26 -12.28 14.18 1.67
N PHE A 27 -11.37 14.92 2.32
CA PHE A 27 -11.42 16.38 2.33
C PHE A 27 -10.41 17.08 1.42
N GLN A 28 -9.32 16.41 1.03
CA GLN A 28 -8.26 17.04 0.21
C GLN A 28 -8.14 16.43 -1.18
N LEU A 29 -8.26 15.11 -1.30
CA LEU A 29 -8.08 14.41 -2.58
C LEU A 29 -9.37 14.29 -3.43
N GLY A 30 -10.52 14.64 -2.85
CA GLY A 30 -11.82 14.55 -3.50
C GLY A 30 -12.36 13.12 -3.54
N PHE A 31 -13.48 12.87 -2.86
CA PHE A 31 -14.08 11.54 -2.77
C PHE A 31 -15.03 11.23 -3.94
N TRP A 32 -16.10 12.01 -4.08
CA TRP A 32 -17.12 11.78 -5.09
C TRP A 32 -17.89 13.07 -5.38
N VAL A 33 -17.89 13.53 -6.64
CA VAL A 33 -18.73 14.66 -7.10
C VAL A 33 -19.68 14.14 -8.18
N ASP A 34 -19.17 13.95 -9.41
CA ASP A 34 -19.92 13.34 -10.53
C ASP A 34 -19.43 11.91 -10.88
N GLY A 35 -18.62 11.34 -10.00
CA GLY A 35 -17.92 10.07 -10.16
C GLY A 35 -16.82 9.93 -9.10
N PRO A 36 -16.16 8.76 -9.00
CA PRO A 36 -15.11 8.55 -8.01
C PRO A 36 -13.90 9.44 -8.33
N GLY A 37 -13.48 10.23 -7.35
CA GLY A 37 -12.30 11.07 -7.45
C GLY A 37 -11.01 10.35 -7.03
N PRO A 38 -9.84 11.02 -7.13
CA PRO A 38 -8.55 10.49 -6.71
C PRO A 38 -8.51 10.03 -5.24
N GLY A 39 -9.32 10.65 -4.38
CA GLY A 39 -9.45 10.30 -2.97
C GLY A 39 -10.31 9.06 -2.69
N PHE A 40 -11.07 8.55 -3.67
CA PHE A 40 -12.01 7.45 -3.47
C PHE A 40 -11.36 6.20 -2.88
N PHE A 41 -10.35 5.66 -3.55
CA PHE A 41 -9.67 4.45 -3.12
C PHE A 41 -8.84 4.65 -1.83
N PRO A 42 -8.03 5.71 -1.69
CA PRO A 42 -7.34 6.02 -0.43
C PRO A 42 -8.30 6.10 0.77
N SER A 43 -9.46 6.74 0.62
CA SER A 43 -10.46 6.83 1.69
C SER A 43 -11.00 5.47 2.11
N ILE A 44 -11.35 4.59 1.15
CA ILE A 44 -11.83 3.24 1.44
C ILE A 44 -10.75 2.43 2.16
N MET A 45 -9.51 2.47 1.66
CA MET A 45 -8.39 1.77 2.28
C MET A 45 -8.08 2.29 3.68
N ALA A 46 -8.24 3.60 3.91
CA ALA A 46 -8.11 4.19 5.23
C ALA A 46 -9.16 3.66 6.21
N ILE A 47 -10.43 3.54 5.79
CA ILE A 47 -11.48 2.92 6.61
C ILE A 47 -11.16 1.45 6.91
N VAL A 48 -10.74 0.67 5.91
CA VAL A 48 -10.32 -0.73 6.10
C VAL A 48 -9.17 -0.81 7.11
N MET A 49 -8.20 0.10 7.03
CA MET A 49 -7.08 0.16 7.96
C MET A 49 -7.52 0.47 9.40
N ILE A 50 -8.48 1.40 9.59
CA ILE A 50 -9.07 1.69 10.90
C ILE A 50 -9.77 0.46 11.46
N LEU A 51 -10.64 -0.18 10.66
CA LEU A 51 -11.40 -1.36 11.09
C LEU A 51 -10.49 -2.53 11.46
N ALA A 52 -9.47 -2.79 10.63
CA ALA A 52 -8.45 -3.81 10.90
C ALA A 52 -7.64 -3.47 12.17
N GLY A 53 -7.28 -2.19 12.36
CA GLY A 53 -6.61 -1.71 13.56
C GLY A 53 -7.46 -1.88 14.83
N ILE A 54 -8.75 -1.54 14.78
CA ILE A 54 -9.68 -1.74 15.90
C ILE A 54 -9.81 -3.23 16.22
N ALA A 55 -10.04 -4.07 15.21
CA ALA A 55 -10.15 -5.51 15.39
C ALA A 55 -8.88 -6.10 16.01
N SER A 56 -7.71 -5.72 15.47
CA SER A 56 -6.41 -6.16 15.98
C SER A 56 -6.16 -5.68 17.41
N PHE A 57 -6.54 -4.44 17.75
CA PHE A 57 -6.43 -3.93 19.10
C PHE A 57 -7.31 -4.72 20.08
N VAL A 58 -8.58 -4.97 19.74
CA VAL A 58 -9.50 -5.75 20.60
C VAL A 58 -8.98 -7.18 20.81
N LEU A 59 -8.45 -7.81 19.77
CA LEU A 59 -7.80 -9.13 19.88
C LEU A 59 -6.58 -9.08 20.81
N SER A 60 -5.76 -8.04 20.71
CA SER A 60 -4.58 -7.86 21.57
C SER A 60 -4.90 -7.74 23.06
N LEU A 61 -6.12 -7.30 23.41
CA LEU A 61 -6.57 -7.22 24.81
C LEU A 61 -6.89 -8.61 25.39
N LYS A 62 -7.22 -9.58 24.54
CA LYS A 62 -7.58 -10.96 24.93
C LYS A 62 -6.40 -11.93 24.88
N GLU A 63 -5.35 -11.58 24.13
CA GLU A 63 -4.17 -12.43 23.99
C GLU A 63 -3.22 -12.29 25.19
N GLU A 64 -2.96 -13.41 25.85
CA GLU A 64 -1.87 -13.53 26.83
C GLU A 64 -0.60 -14.06 26.14
N GLY A 65 0.54 -13.41 26.37
CA GLY A 65 1.85 -13.81 25.82
C GLY A 65 2.52 -12.78 24.90
N GLU A 66 3.79 -13.03 24.57
CA GLU A 66 4.60 -12.10 23.77
C GLU A 66 4.17 -12.02 22.30
N ALA A 67 4.44 -10.89 21.65
CA ALA A 67 4.27 -10.74 20.21
C ALA A 67 5.26 -11.65 19.47
N LYS A 68 4.73 -12.45 18.53
CA LYS A 68 5.52 -13.22 17.58
C LYS A 68 5.62 -12.41 16.30
N TYR A 69 6.84 -12.17 15.85
CA TYR A 69 7.12 -11.47 14.60
C TYR A 69 7.85 -12.42 13.67
N PHE A 70 7.36 -12.54 12.45
CA PHE A 70 7.94 -13.42 11.44
C PHE A 70 8.82 -12.61 10.49
N LYS A 71 9.94 -13.21 10.05
CA LYS A 71 10.86 -12.56 9.12
C LYS A 71 10.17 -12.15 7.82
N ASP A 72 9.23 -12.97 7.36
CA ASP A 72 8.49 -12.72 6.13
C ASP A 72 7.64 -11.45 6.23
N GLU A 73 7.10 -11.12 7.41
CA GLU A 73 6.36 -9.87 7.64
C GLU A 73 7.27 -8.65 7.42
N PHE A 74 8.50 -8.69 7.93
CA PHE A 74 9.47 -7.62 7.70
C PHE A 74 9.92 -7.55 6.24
N MET A 75 9.98 -8.68 5.54
CA MET A 75 10.33 -8.72 4.13
C MET A 75 9.26 -8.03 3.26
N VAL A 76 7.98 -8.21 3.60
CA VAL A 76 6.87 -7.48 2.96
C VAL A 76 6.96 -5.98 3.25
N ILE A 77 7.25 -5.58 4.50
CA ILE A 77 7.44 -4.16 4.86
C ILE A 77 8.60 -3.55 4.06
N LEU A 78 9.73 -4.24 3.97
CA LEU A 78 10.88 -3.82 3.16
C LEU A 78 10.52 -3.72 1.67
N GLY A 79 9.70 -4.65 1.16
CA GLY A 79 9.16 -4.59 -0.19
C GLY A 79 8.35 -3.30 -0.43
N GLY A 80 7.47 -2.95 0.52
CA GLY A 80 6.70 -1.70 0.48
C GLY A 80 7.57 -0.43 0.53
N VAL A 81 8.60 -0.41 1.40
CA VAL A 81 9.57 0.69 1.47
C VAL A 81 10.35 0.81 0.16
N GLY A 82 10.77 -0.32 -0.44
CA GLY A 82 11.44 -0.36 -1.73
C GLY A 82 10.57 0.14 -2.87
N LEU A 83 9.28 -0.23 -2.90
CA LEU A 83 8.30 0.28 -3.85
C LEU A 83 8.14 1.79 -3.74
N PHE A 84 8.01 2.30 -2.51
CA PHE A 84 7.89 3.73 -2.25
C PHE A 84 9.14 4.49 -2.69
N ALA A 85 10.33 4.04 -2.28
CA ALA A 85 11.59 4.66 -2.66
C ALA A 85 11.84 4.62 -4.17
N GLY A 86 11.62 3.45 -4.81
CA GLY A 86 11.80 3.29 -6.25
C GLY A 86 10.91 4.22 -7.07
N THR A 87 9.69 4.50 -6.58
CA THR A 87 8.75 5.43 -7.22
C THR A 87 9.35 6.82 -7.43
N PHE A 88 10.15 7.32 -6.48
CA PHE A 88 10.82 8.63 -6.63
C PHE A 88 12.03 8.58 -7.56
N ILE A 89 12.58 7.40 -7.82
CA ILE A 89 13.78 7.24 -8.66
C ILE A 89 13.38 7.09 -10.12
N ILE A 90 12.52 6.11 -10.44
CA ILE A 90 12.19 5.72 -11.81
C ILE A 90 10.70 5.86 -12.16
N GLY A 91 9.91 6.43 -11.25
CA GLY A 91 8.47 6.55 -11.37
C GLY A 91 7.70 5.34 -10.87
N LEU A 92 6.39 5.50 -10.65
CA LEU A 92 5.55 4.48 -10.02
C LEU A 92 5.39 3.25 -10.92
N VAL A 93 5.03 3.44 -12.19
CA VAL A 93 4.70 2.33 -13.10
C VAL A 93 5.92 1.42 -13.35
N PRO A 94 7.12 1.94 -13.69
CA PRO A 94 8.31 1.11 -13.80
C PRO A 94 8.69 0.42 -12.48
N THR A 95 8.48 1.09 -11.35
CA THR A 95 8.77 0.50 -10.03
C THR A 95 7.84 -0.66 -9.69
N ILE A 96 6.54 -0.55 -9.99
CA ILE A 96 5.58 -1.67 -9.84
C ILE A 96 6.02 -2.87 -10.69
N ILE A 97 6.46 -2.63 -11.94
CA ILE A 97 6.96 -3.69 -12.83
C ILE A 97 8.15 -4.41 -12.20
N VAL A 98 9.17 -3.65 -11.77
CA VAL A 98 10.38 -4.21 -11.16
C VAL A 98 10.04 -4.94 -9.86
N TYR A 99 9.22 -4.34 -9.00
CA TYR A 99 8.78 -4.94 -7.75
C TYR A 99 8.05 -6.26 -7.98
N LEU A 100 7.04 -6.30 -8.87
CA LEU A 100 6.29 -7.52 -9.14
C LEU A 100 7.16 -8.61 -9.78
N LEU A 101 8.06 -8.25 -10.70
CA LEU A 101 9.00 -9.19 -11.28
C LEU A 101 9.88 -9.82 -10.20
N ILE A 102 10.50 -9.01 -9.34
CA ILE A 102 11.36 -9.49 -8.27
C ILE A 102 10.56 -10.33 -7.28
N TRP A 103 9.43 -9.81 -6.78
CA TRP A 103 8.60 -10.48 -5.78
C TRP A 103 8.12 -11.85 -6.29
N LEU A 104 7.47 -11.87 -7.46
CA LEU A 104 6.84 -13.08 -7.98
C LEU A 104 7.88 -14.11 -8.43
N ARG A 105 9.04 -13.69 -8.95
CA ARG A 105 10.04 -14.63 -9.51
C ARG A 105 11.07 -15.08 -8.49
N VAL A 106 11.53 -14.19 -7.62
CA VAL A 106 12.61 -14.50 -6.68
C VAL A 106 12.05 -15.05 -5.37
N PHE A 107 11.03 -14.41 -4.81
CA PHE A 107 10.49 -14.78 -3.51
C PHE A 107 9.40 -15.85 -3.65
N GLU A 108 8.40 -15.61 -4.49
CA GLU A 108 7.25 -16.54 -4.64
C GLU A 108 7.50 -17.67 -5.66
N LYS A 109 8.53 -17.55 -6.51
CA LYS A 109 8.92 -18.55 -7.54
C LYS A 109 7.78 -18.94 -8.50
N ILE A 110 6.84 -18.03 -8.76
CA ILE A 110 5.69 -18.21 -9.66
C ILE A 110 6.15 -18.34 -11.11
N SER A 111 5.53 -19.20 -11.93
CA SER A 111 5.89 -19.42 -13.34
C SER A 111 5.82 -18.16 -14.21
N TRP A 112 6.69 -18.04 -15.22
CA TRP A 112 6.76 -16.86 -16.11
C TRP A 112 5.43 -16.50 -16.77
N LYS A 113 4.64 -17.50 -17.17
CA LYS A 113 3.32 -17.30 -17.76
C LYS A 113 2.39 -16.59 -16.76
N MET A 114 2.35 -17.08 -15.52
CA MET A 114 1.52 -16.49 -14.47
C MET A 114 2.05 -15.12 -14.03
N THR A 115 3.37 -14.94 -13.95
CA THR A 115 3.98 -13.63 -13.66
C THR A 115 3.55 -12.58 -14.70
N ALA A 116 3.60 -12.91 -15.99
CA ALA A 116 3.17 -12.00 -17.05
C ALA A 116 1.68 -11.65 -16.95
N VAL A 117 0.82 -12.62 -16.63
CA VAL A 117 -0.62 -12.38 -16.42
C VAL A 117 -0.86 -11.45 -15.22
N ILE A 118 -0.23 -11.72 -14.07
CA ILE A 118 -0.37 -10.89 -12.87
C ILE A 118 0.11 -9.46 -13.13
N MET A 119 1.27 -9.31 -13.79
CA MET A 119 1.78 -7.99 -14.18
C MET A 119 0.84 -7.27 -15.14
N GLY A 120 0.30 -7.97 -16.14
CA GLY A 120 -0.65 -7.39 -17.09
C GLY A 120 -1.90 -6.86 -16.39
N ILE A 121 -2.48 -7.63 -15.47
CA ILE A 121 -3.62 -7.21 -14.67
C ILE A 121 -3.25 -6.02 -13.77
N ALA A 122 -2.11 -6.08 -13.09
CA ALA A 122 -1.67 -5.00 -12.22
C ALA A 122 -1.50 -3.69 -12.99
N LEU A 123 -0.83 -3.73 -14.15
CA LEU A 123 -0.65 -2.55 -15.02
C LEU A 123 -1.97 -2.05 -15.58
N PHE A 124 -2.88 -2.94 -15.97
CA PHE A 124 -4.20 -2.56 -16.43
C PHE A 124 -4.97 -1.82 -15.33
N ILE A 125 -4.93 -2.30 -14.08
CA ILE A 125 -5.57 -1.63 -12.95
C ILE A 125 -4.87 -0.30 -12.65
N THR A 126 -3.54 -0.27 -12.58
CA THR A 126 -2.78 0.96 -12.32
C THR A 126 -3.08 2.03 -13.37
N ILE A 127 -2.95 1.72 -14.66
CA ILE A 127 -3.13 2.73 -15.71
C ILE A 127 -4.61 3.00 -15.95
N GLY A 128 -5.43 1.96 -16.12
CA GLY A 128 -6.84 2.08 -16.49
C GLY A 128 -7.72 2.58 -15.35
N VAL A 129 -7.68 1.92 -14.19
CA VAL A 129 -8.52 2.30 -13.04
C VAL A 129 -7.94 3.54 -12.36
N PHE A 130 -6.68 3.49 -11.92
CA PHE A 130 -6.13 4.58 -11.12
C PHE A 130 -5.76 5.80 -11.97
N GLY A 131 -5.04 5.61 -13.08
CA GLY A 131 -4.59 6.72 -13.92
C GLY A 131 -5.71 7.38 -14.71
N MET A 132 -6.48 6.59 -15.47
CA MET A 132 -7.47 7.11 -16.40
C MET A 132 -8.83 7.37 -15.74
N TRP A 133 -9.37 6.43 -14.95
CA TRP A 133 -10.70 6.58 -14.37
C TRP A 133 -10.70 7.47 -13.13
N LEU A 134 -9.79 7.23 -12.18
CA LEU A 134 -9.69 8.02 -10.95
C LEU A 134 -8.85 9.30 -11.11
N GLY A 135 -8.19 9.49 -12.25
CA GLY A 135 -7.39 10.68 -12.54
C GLY A 135 -6.15 10.83 -11.67
N ILE A 136 -5.60 9.74 -11.13
CA ILE A 136 -4.40 9.78 -10.30
C ILE A 136 -3.19 10.08 -11.18
N GLN A 137 -2.48 11.16 -10.84
CA GLN A 137 -1.21 11.50 -11.46
C GLN A 137 -0.09 10.66 -10.85
N PHE A 138 0.59 9.88 -11.68
CA PHE A 138 1.68 9.03 -11.22
C PHE A 138 3.02 9.77 -11.27
N PRO A 139 3.85 9.65 -10.20
CA PRO A 139 5.21 10.16 -10.23
C PRO A 139 6.01 9.53 -11.38
N LEU A 140 6.75 10.37 -12.12
CA LEU A 140 7.70 9.94 -13.14
C LEU A 140 9.11 9.70 -12.56
N GLY A 141 9.31 10.03 -11.28
CA GLY A 141 10.60 9.96 -10.61
C GLY A 141 11.58 10.98 -11.17
N LEU A 142 12.86 10.61 -11.25
CA LEU A 142 13.91 11.53 -11.71
C LEU A 142 13.76 11.95 -13.18
N LEU A 143 12.95 11.22 -13.97
CA LEU A 143 12.68 11.58 -15.37
C LEU A 143 11.93 12.90 -15.50
N GLU A 144 11.20 13.32 -14.46
CA GLU A 144 10.53 14.62 -14.43
C GLU A 144 11.51 15.79 -14.60
N TYR A 145 12.74 15.66 -14.08
CA TYR A 145 13.79 16.69 -14.19
C TYR A 145 14.52 16.69 -15.54
N VAL A 146 14.29 15.69 -16.38
CA VAL A 146 14.96 15.54 -17.69
C VAL A 146 14.01 15.89 -18.83
N VAL A 147 12.71 15.66 -18.64
CA VAL A 147 11.67 15.79 -19.69
C VAL A 147 10.76 17.01 -19.46
N GLY A 148 10.74 17.58 -18.24
CA GLY A 148 10.01 18.82 -17.89
C GLY A 148 10.86 20.07 -18.09
#